data_AF-A0A9W6FPL6-F1
#
_entry.id   AF-A0A9W6FPL6-F1
#
_cell.length_a   1.000
_cell.length_b   1.000
_cell.length_c   1.000
_cell.angle_alpha   90.00
_cell.angle_beta   90.00
_cell.angle_gamma   90.00
#
_symmetry.space_group_name_H-M   'P 1'
#
loop_
_entity.id
_entity.type
_entity.pdbx_description
1 polymer ?
#
loop_
_entity_poly.entity_id
_entity_poly.type
_entity_poly.pdbx_seq_one_letter_code
_entity_poly.pdbx_strand_id
1 'polypeptide(L)' 'MNDERAATTFADLDPKVQSFLGRLDDADVSLLEKGIDLMRHVASAGRVAKWCIIVVVSLIVGLSALGDAIAKIFHWFVTK' A
#
# COMPACT_ATOMS: atom_id res chain seq x y z
N MET A 1 -9.32 1.15 -37.53
CA MET A 1 -8.10 1.80 -37.02
C MET A 1 -7.77 1.49 -35.55
N ASN A 2 -8.71 1.48 -34.60
CA ASN A 2 -8.37 1.08 -33.20
C ASN A 2 -8.20 -0.45 -33.06
N ASP A 3 -9.03 -1.23 -33.77
CA ASP A 3 -8.99 -2.70 -33.71
C ASP A 3 -7.74 -3.31 -34.37
N GLU A 4 -7.21 -2.67 -35.42
CA GLU A 4 -5.98 -3.12 -36.09
C GLU A 4 -4.76 -3.02 -35.17
N ARG A 5 -4.68 -1.96 -34.36
CA ARG A 5 -3.61 -1.81 -33.37
C ARG A 5 -3.74 -2.82 -32.24
N ALA A 6 -4.96 -3.03 -31.74
CA ALA A 6 -5.23 -4.03 -30.72
C ALA A 6 -4.85 -5.44 -31.18
N ALA A 7 -5.16 -5.80 -32.43
CA ALA A 7 -4.79 -7.08 -33.02
C ALA A 7 -3.27 -7.26 -33.14
N THR A 8 -2.52 -6.24 -33.56
CA THR A 8 -1.05 -6.29 -33.60
C THR A 8 -0.43 -6.39 -32.21
N THR A 9 -0.95 -5.66 -31.22
CA THR A 9 -0.48 -5.73 -29.84
C THR A 9 -0.76 -7.09 -29.21
N PHE A 10 -1.91 -7.71 -29.55
CA PHE A 10 -2.24 -9.04 -29.05
C PHE A 10 -1.33 -10.13 -29.63
N ALA A 11 -0.97 -10.00 -30.91
CA ALA A 11 -0.04 -10.91 -31.58
C ALA A 11 1.39 -10.85 -31.02
N ASP A 12 1.79 -9.70 -30.47
CA ASP A 12 3.10 -9.48 -29.83
C ASP A 12 3.18 -9.98 -28.37
N LEU A 13 2.07 -10.47 -27.80
CA LEU A 13 2.07 -11.01 -26.44
C LEU A 13 2.77 -12.37 -26.38
N ASP A 14 3.31 -12.71 -25.21
CA ASP A 14 3.83 -14.05 -24.95
C ASP A 14 2.75 -15.12 -25.20
N PRO A 15 3.06 -16.27 -25.82
CA PRO A 15 2.09 -17.33 -26.11
C PRO A 15 1.27 -17.78 -24.89
N LYS A 16 1.88 -17.73 -23.69
CA LYS A 16 1.19 -18.05 -22.43
C LYS A 16 0.11 -17.01 -22.10
N VAL A 17 0.36 -15.74 -22.39
CA VAL A 17 -0.58 -14.64 -22.11
C VAL A 17 -1.71 -14.67 -23.13
N GLN A 18 -1.42 -14.91 -24.41
CA GLN A 18 -2.45 -15.06 -25.45
C GLN A 18 -3.42 -16.21 -25.13
N SER A 19 -2.87 -17.38 -24.74
CA SER A 19 -3.70 -18.54 -24.37
C SER A 19 -4.49 -18.34 -23.08
N PHE A 20 -3.99 -17.54 -22.14
CA PHE A 20 -4.73 -17.14 -20.94
C PHE A 20 -5.88 -16.18 -21.27
N LEU A 21 -5.62 -15.12 -22.06
CA LEU A 21 -6.63 -14.15 -22.49
C LEU A 21 -7.71 -14.80 -23.37
N GLY A 22 -7.35 -15.74 -24.23
CA GLY A 22 -8.32 -16.49 -25.05
C GLY A 22 -9.21 -17.46 -24.28
N ARG A 23 -8.92 -17.72 -22.99
CA ARG A 23 -9.70 -18.60 -22.11
C ARG A 23 -10.59 -17.85 -21.12
N LEU A 24 -10.49 -16.53 -21.08
CA LEU A 24 -11.25 -15.69 -20.16
C LEU A 24 -12.63 -15.40 -20.74
N ASP A 25 -13.68 -15.72 -19.97
CA ASP A 25 -15.03 -15.23 -20.23
C ASP A 25 -15.21 -13.82 -19.64
N ASP A 26 -16.25 -13.10 -20.07
CA ASP A 26 -16.54 -11.73 -19.60
C ASP A 26 -16.63 -11.63 -18.06
N ALA A 27 -17.13 -12.68 -17.41
CA ALA A 27 -17.21 -12.78 -15.95
C ALA A 27 -15.83 -12.76 -15.29
N ASP A 28 -14.87 -13.51 -15.84
CA ASP A 28 -13.51 -13.62 -15.33
C ASP A 28 -12.72 -12.32 -15.56
N VAL A 29 -12.96 -11.64 -16.68
CA VAL A 29 -12.39 -10.31 -16.96
C VAL A 29 -12.83 -9.31 -15.88
N SER A 30 -14.12 -9.28 -15.55
CA SER A 30 -14.65 -8.39 -14.50
C SER A 30 -14.07 -8.70 -13.11
N LEU A 31 -13.78 -9.98 -12.85
CA LEU A 31 -13.22 -10.43 -11.59
C LEU A 31 -11.74 -10.05 -11.47
N LEU A 32 -10.98 -10.18 -12.56
CA LEU A 32 -9.60 -9.74 -12.65
C LEU A 32 -9.47 -8.23 -12.48
N GLU A 33 -10.33 -7.44 -13.10
CA GLU A 33 -10.34 -5.98 -12.95
C GLU A 33 -10.56 -5.57 -11.48
N LYS A 34 -11.55 -6.17 -10.82
CA LYS A 34 -11.82 -5.97 -9.39
C LYS A 34 -10.64 -6.45 -8.52
N GLY A 35 -10.02 -7.57 -8.88
CA GLY A 35 -8.87 -8.12 -8.17
C GLY A 35 -7.64 -7.21 -8.24
N ILE A 36 -7.35 -6.64 -9.42
CA ILE A 36 -6.25 -5.69 -9.61
C ILE A 36 -6.50 -4.41 -8.81
N ASP A 37 -7.74 -3.91 -8.82
CA ASP A 37 -8.10 -2.71 -8.06
C ASP A 37 -7.98 -2.95 -6.55
N LEU A 38 -8.41 -4.12 -6.07
CA LEU A 38 -8.23 -4.51 -4.67
C LEU A 38 -6.74 -4.61 -4.30
N MET A 39 -5.91 -5.21 -5.16
CA MET A 39 -4.48 -5.34 -4.90
C MET A 39 -3.78 -3.98 -4.88
N ARG A 40 -4.21 -3.03 -5.74
CA ARG A 40 -3.72 -1.65 -5.75
C ARG A 40 -4.03 -0.95 -4.43
N HIS A 41 -5.23 -1.12 -3.90
CA HIS A 41 -5.61 -0.61 -2.58
C HIS A 41 -4.80 -1.28 -1.45
N VAL A 42 -4.64 -2.60 -1.46
CA VAL A 42 -3.87 -3.35 -0.45
C VAL A 42 -2.38 -2.97 -0.48
N ALA A 43 -1.78 -2.80 -1.65
CA ALA A 43 -0.39 -2.38 -1.79
C ALA A 43 -0.13 -1.01 -1.14
N SER A 44 -1.11 -0.09 -1.24
CA SER A 44 -1.04 1.19 -0.54
C SER A 44 -1.20 1.05 0.98
N ALA A 45 -2.10 0.16 1.43
CA ALA A 45 -2.37 -0.10 2.84
C ALA A 45 -1.15 -0.68 3.57
N GLY A 46 -0.38 -1.58 2.94
CA GLY A 46 0.82 -2.16 3.54
C GLY A 46 1.90 -1.13 3.89
N ARG A 47 2.09 -0.12 3.02
CA ARG A 47 3.02 0.98 3.29
C ARG A 47 2.53 1.83 4.46
N VAL A 48 1.24 2.20 4.46
CA VAL A 48 0.62 3.00 5.54
C VAL A 48 0.70 2.26 6.88
N ALA A 49 0.39 0.96 6.92
CA ALA A 49 0.44 0.14 8.13
C ALA A 49 1.83 0.12 8.77
N LYS A 50 2.89 -0.01 7.95
CA LYS A 50 4.28 0.08 8.43
C LYS A 50 4.55 1.42 9.12
N TRP A 51 4.11 2.53 8.52
CA TRP A 51 4.28 3.86 9.10
C TRP A 51 3.45 4.06 10.36
N CYS A 52 2.23 3.51 10.43
CA CYS A 52 1.41 3.54 11.65
C CYS A 52 2.13 2.89 12.84
N ILE A 53 2.76 1.73 12.64
CA ILE A 53 3.51 1.04 13.70
C ILE A 53 4.67 1.91 14.19
N ILE A 54 5.43 2.51 13.27
CA ILE A 54 6.53 3.40 13.62
C ILE A 54 6.04 4.59 14.45
N VAL A 55 4.93 5.23 14.04
CA VAL A 55 4.32 6.35 14.78
C VAL A 55 3.93 5.95 16.20
N VAL A 56 3.30 4.78 16.37
CA VAL A 56 2.89 4.30 17.69
C VAL A 56 4.12 4.07 18.59
N VAL A 57 5.16 3.41 18.07
CA VAL A 57 6.40 3.18 18.84
C VAL A 57 7.07 4.50 19.19
N SER A 58 7.18 5.42 18.23
CA SER A 58 7.75 6.75 18.45
C SER A 58 6.98 7.57 19.47
N LEU A 59 5.64 7.46 19.51
CA LEU A 59 4.82 8.14 20.51
C LEU A 59 5.09 7.62 21.92
N ILE A 60 5.16 6.29 22.10
CA ILE A 60 5.41 5.69 23.41
C ILE A 60 6.76 6.13 23.97
N VAL A 61 7.81 6.01 23.14
CA VAL A 61 9.18 6.40 23.52
C VAL A 61 9.27 7.92 23.73
N GLY A 62 8.70 8.69 22.81
CA GLY A 62 8.72 10.15 22.82
C GLY A 62 8.03 10.74 24.05
N LEU A 63 6.80 10.29 24.36
CA LEU A 63 6.05 10.77 25.54
C LEU A 63 6.78 10.43 26.85
N SER A 64 7.36 9.24 26.94
CA SER A 64 8.09 8.82 28.14
C SER A 64 9.29 9.72 28.40
N ALA A 65 10.11 9.99 27.36
CA ALA A 65 11.25 10.88 27.46
C ALA A 65 10.85 12.35 27.72
N LEU A 66 9.74 12.79 27.13
CA LEU A 66 9.23 14.15 27.32
C LEU A 66 8.74 14.37 28.75
N GLY A 67 8.04 13.37 29.33
CA GLY A 67 7.61 13.38 30.72
C GLY A 67 8.78 13.51 31.70
N ASP A 68 9.84 12.71 31.50
CA ASP A 68 11.06 12.79 32.32
C ASP A 68 11.74 14.15 32.23
N ALA A 69 11.82 14.73 31.03
CA ALA A 69 12.41 16.05 30.82
C ALA A 69 11.59 17.15 31.52
N ILE A 70 10.26 17.12 31.38
CA ILE A 70 9.35 18.05 32.04
C ILE A 70 9.46 17.92 33.57
N ALA A 71 9.42 16.69 34.10
CA ALA A 71 9.55 16.43 35.53
C ALA A 71 10.87 16.96 36.10
N LYS A 72 12.00 16.77 35.38
CA LYS A 72 13.29 17.35 35.76
C LYS A 72 13.26 18.87 35.80
N ILE A 73 12.66 19.51 34.81
CA ILE A 73 12.51 20.98 34.78
C ILE A 73 11.68 21.46 35.97
N PHE A 74 10.51 20.87 36.21
CA PHE A 74 9.67 21.22 37.36
C PHE A 74 10.36 21.01 38.70
N HIS A 75 11.12 19.91 38.85
CA HIS A 75 11.89 19.66 40.06
C HIS A 75 12.91 20.78 40.33
N TRP A 76 13.59 21.30 39.31
CA TRP A 76 14.52 22.42 39.47
C TRP A 76 13.84 23.71 39.90
N PHE A 77 12.62 23.96 39.42
CA PHE A 77 11.84 25.14 39.81
C PHE A 77 11.19 25.03 41.20
N VAL A 78 10.85 23.81 41.64
CA VAL A 78 10.23 23.56 42.96
C VAL A 78 11.27 23.44 44.08
N THR A 79 12.44 22.87 43.81
CA THR A 79 13.52 22.67 44.80
C THR A 79 14.33 23.94 45.08
N LYS A 80 14.05 25.05 44.38
CA LYS A 80 14.71 26.35 44.56
C LYS A 80 13.78 27.32 45.28
#